data_AF-A0A559QLD5-F1
#
_entry.id   AF-A0A559QLD5-F1
#
_cell.length_a   1.000
_cell.length_b   1.000
_cell.length_c   1.000
_cell.angle_alpha   90.00
_cell.angle_beta   90.00
_cell.angle_gamma   90.00
#
_symmetry.space_group_name_H-M   'P 1'
#
loop_
_entity.id
_entity.type
_entity.pdbx_description
1 polymer ?
#
loop_
_entity_poly.entity_id
_entity_poly.type
_entity_poly.pdbx_seq_one_letter_code
_entity_poly.pdbx_strand_id
1 'polypeptide(L)'
;MNTITEPFLTLTTPFLSVLALVAAVLGLLALWMAVFRVTRLQAQQKALANQLAELEKNAGILVSGSLGMGQRIMSLEKKLKALDERQTGIGVAEMDFSYSQAHSMIDQGVDAGTVAVNTGLSRSEIDLMQLLHRTTKKPVYE
;
A
#
# COMPACT_ATOMS: atom_id res chain seq x y z
N MET A 1 20.41 -98.26 16.94
CA MET A 1 19.25 -97.99 16.07
C MET A 1 19.03 -96.47 16.05
N ASN A 2 19.71 -95.72 15.16
CA ASN A 2 19.47 -94.28 14.89
C ASN A 2 20.46 -93.73 13.83
N THR A 3 20.51 -94.32 12.63
CA THR A 3 21.45 -93.86 11.57
C THR A 3 20.85 -93.85 10.17
N ILE A 4 19.51 -93.84 10.02
CA ILE A 4 18.85 -93.87 8.70
C ILE A 4 18.08 -92.57 8.38
N THR A 5 17.87 -91.68 9.36
CA THR A 5 17.06 -90.44 9.19
C THR A 5 17.84 -89.18 8.76
N GLU A 6 19.17 -89.17 8.86
CA GLU A 6 20.00 -87.98 8.60
C GLU A 6 20.27 -87.59 7.12
N PRO A 7 20.26 -88.48 6.10
CA PRO A 7 20.69 -88.08 4.76
C PRO A 7 19.63 -87.27 3.99
N PHE A 8 18.34 -87.42 4.32
CA PHE A 8 17.26 -86.70 3.63
C PHE A 8 17.10 -85.25 4.11
N LEU A 9 17.45 -84.96 5.37
CA LEU A 9 17.31 -83.63 5.95
C LEU A 9 18.42 -82.67 5.50
N THR A 10 19.60 -83.19 5.15
CA THR A 10 20.76 -82.39 4.71
C THR A 10 20.69 -81.96 3.24
N LEU A 11 19.82 -82.56 2.43
CA LEU A 11 19.71 -82.25 1.01
C LEU A 11 18.75 -81.08 0.73
N THR A 12 17.78 -80.81 1.60
CA THR A 12 16.78 -79.73 1.43
C THR A 12 17.15 -78.42 2.14
N THR A 13 18.05 -78.46 3.12
CA THR A 13 18.59 -77.29 3.83
C THR A 13 19.29 -76.24 2.96
N PRO A 14 20.06 -76.58 1.89
CA PRO A 14 20.67 -75.54 1.05
C PRO A 14 19.64 -74.78 0.21
N PHE A 15 18.52 -75.41 -0.16
CA PHE A 15 17.47 -74.72 -0.93
C PHE A 15 16.71 -73.71 -0.05
N LEU A 16 16.37 -74.09 1.19
CA LEU A 16 15.73 -73.20 2.15
C LEU A 16 16.63 -72.03 2.57
N SER A 17 17.94 -72.26 2.73
CA SER A 17 18.88 -71.18 3.09
C SER A 17 19.06 -70.18 1.94
N VAL A 18 19.12 -70.63 0.69
CA VAL A 18 19.17 -69.74 -0.49
C VAL A 18 17.87 -68.93 -0.60
N LEU A 19 16.70 -69.55 -0.41
CA LEU A 19 15.42 -68.84 -0.43
C LEU A 19 15.35 -67.77 0.67
N ALA A 20 15.80 -68.11 1.89
CA ALA A 20 15.86 -67.17 3.01
C ALA A 20 16.82 -66.00 2.74
N LEU A 21 17.96 -66.27 2.10
CA LEU A 21 18.94 -65.23 1.74
C LEU A 21 18.39 -64.30 0.67
N VAL A 22 17.70 -64.83 -0.36
CA VAL A 22 17.04 -64.01 -1.38
C VAL A 22 15.94 -63.15 -0.76
N ALA A 23 15.12 -63.70 0.13
CA ALA A 23 14.08 -62.94 0.84
C ALA A 23 14.69 -61.83 1.71
N ALA A 24 15.80 -62.10 2.40
CA ALA A 24 16.51 -61.11 3.21
C ALA A 24 17.09 -59.97 2.34
N VAL A 25 17.68 -60.29 1.19
CA VAL A 25 18.21 -59.29 0.26
C VAL A 25 17.09 -58.41 -0.32
N LEU A 26 15.97 -59.00 -0.72
CA LEU A 26 14.81 -58.25 -1.19
C LEU A 26 14.22 -57.35 -0.10
N GLY A 27 14.17 -57.84 1.14
CA GLY A 27 13.75 -57.04 2.30
C GLY A 27 14.67 -55.84 2.55
N LEU A 28 15.98 -56.04 2.48
CA LEU A 28 16.97 -54.96 2.62
C LEU A 28 16.85 -53.93 1.48
N LEU A 29 16.65 -54.37 0.24
CA LEU A 29 16.44 -53.48 -0.90
C LEU A 29 15.15 -52.66 -0.77
N ALA A 30 14.07 -53.28 -0.30
CA ALA A 30 12.81 -52.60 -0.06
C ALA A 30 12.94 -51.54 1.05
N LEU A 31 13.62 -51.87 2.16
CA LEU A 31 13.91 -50.93 3.24
C LEU A 31 14.79 -49.77 2.74
N TRP A 32 15.83 -50.06 1.97
CA TRP A 32 16.70 -49.04 1.41
C TRP A 32 15.94 -48.09 0.48
N MET A 33 15.08 -48.61 -0.39
CA MET A 33 14.20 -47.79 -1.22
C MET A 33 13.23 -46.96 -0.40
N ALA A 34 12.62 -47.53 0.65
CA ALA A 34 11.69 -46.80 1.51
C ALA A 34 12.40 -45.62 2.20
N VAL A 35 13.59 -45.84 2.77
CA VAL A 35 14.40 -44.78 3.38
C VAL A 35 14.79 -43.72 2.35
N PHE A 36 15.19 -44.12 1.14
CA PHE A 36 15.53 -43.18 0.07
C PHE A 36 14.33 -42.32 -0.37
N ARG A 37 13.13 -42.91 -0.43
CA ARG A 37 11.90 -42.17 -0.75
C ARG A 37 11.53 -41.18 0.37
N VAL A 38 11.60 -41.61 1.63
CA VAL A 38 11.28 -40.77 2.78
C VAL A 38 12.23 -39.59 2.89
N THR A 39 13.53 -39.82 2.73
CA THR A 39 14.54 -38.74 2.78
C THR A 39 14.34 -37.73 1.65
N ARG A 40 14.01 -38.18 0.43
CA ARG A 40 13.69 -37.29 -0.69
C ARG A 40 12.41 -36.48 -0.45
N LEU A 41 11.36 -37.10 0.10
CA LEU A 41 10.12 -36.41 0.46
C LEU A 41 10.36 -35.37 1.56
N GLN A 42 11.16 -35.70 2.58
CA GLN A 42 11.55 -34.75 3.63
C GLN A 42 12.34 -33.56 3.06
N ALA A 43 13.27 -33.80 2.12
CA ALA A 43 14.00 -32.73 1.45
C ALA A 43 13.06 -31.81 0.64
N GLN A 44 12.08 -32.39 -0.06
CA GLN A 44 11.06 -31.63 -0.79
C GLN A 44 10.17 -30.82 0.15
N GLN A 45 9.71 -31.40 1.26
CA GLN A 45 8.91 -30.67 2.25
C GLN A 45 9.69 -29.50 2.86
N LYS A 46 10.98 -29.71 3.19
CA LYS A 46 11.84 -28.63 3.70
C LYS A 46 12.02 -27.51 2.67
N ALA A 47 12.23 -27.85 1.40
CA ALA A 47 12.35 -26.87 0.32
C ALA A 47 11.06 -26.05 0.16
N LEU A 48 9.89 -26.72 0.22
CA LEU A 48 8.59 -26.06 0.11
C LEU A 48 8.30 -25.15 1.31
N ALA A 49 8.62 -25.61 2.53
CA ALA A 49 8.48 -24.81 3.74
C ALA A 49 9.35 -23.55 3.69
N ASN A 50 10.58 -23.66 3.20
CA ASN A 50 11.47 -22.51 3.02
C ASN A 50 10.91 -21.51 2.01
N GLN A 51 10.36 -21.97 0.89
CA GLN A 51 9.72 -21.09 -0.10
C GLN A 51 8.50 -20.37 0.47
N LEU A 52 7.67 -21.06 1.26
CA LEU A 52 6.53 -20.43 1.93
C LEU A 52 6.98 -19.36 2.93
N ALA A 53 8.00 -19.65 3.74
CA ALA A 53 8.55 -18.68 4.68
C ALA A 53 9.13 -17.43 3.98
N GLU A 54 9.75 -17.62 2.81
CA GLU A 54 10.26 -16.52 1.99
C GLU A 54 9.13 -15.68 1.39
N LEU A 55 8.08 -16.32 0.87
CA LEU A 55 6.89 -15.64 0.37
C LEU A 55 6.18 -14.85 1.47
N GLU A 56 6.05 -15.41 2.67
CA GLU A 56 5.45 -14.74 3.81
C GLU A 56 6.27 -13.52 4.24
N LYS A 57 7.60 -13.66 4.29
CA LYS A 57 8.51 -12.53 4.54
C LYS A 57 8.35 -11.43 3.49
N ASN A 58 8.30 -11.80 2.21
CA ASN A 58 8.13 -10.84 1.11
C ASN A 58 6.76 -10.14 1.18
N ALA A 59 5.70 -10.89 1.52
CA ALA A 59 4.38 -10.32 1.76
C ALA A 59 4.39 -9.36 2.96
N GLY A 60 5.07 -9.70 4.06
CA GLY A 60 5.23 -8.82 5.22
C GLY A 60 5.96 -7.51 4.88
N ILE A 61 7.00 -7.58 4.04
CA ILE A 61 7.71 -6.39 3.53
C ILE A 61 6.80 -5.54 2.64
N LEU A 62 6.00 -6.15 1.76
CA LEU A 62 5.05 -5.45 0.89
C LEU A 62 3.91 -4.79 1.69
N VAL A 63 3.40 -5.47 2.72
CA VAL A 63 2.35 -4.94 3.59
C VAL A 63 2.88 -3.78 4.43
N SER A 64 4.07 -3.91 5.02
CA SER A 64 4.70 -2.83 5.78
C SER A 64 5.09 -1.64 4.89
N GLY A 65 5.57 -1.90 3.66
CA GLY A 65 5.87 -0.87 2.66
C GLY A 65 4.63 -0.10 2.20
N SER A 66 3.52 -0.79 1.92
CA SER A 66 2.27 -0.16 1.48
C SER A 66 1.60 0.66 2.58
N LEU A 67 1.66 0.19 3.84
CA LEU A 67 1.17 0.95 4.99
C LEU A 67 1.96 2.25 5.21
N GLY A 68 3.30 2.19 5.09
CA GLY A 68 4.16 3.38 5.18
C GLY A 68 3.89 4.39 4.07
N MET A 69 3.69 3.93 2.83
CA MET A 69 3.28 4.81 1.72
C MET A 69 1.89 5.41 1.96
N GLY A 70 0.93 4.64 2.47
CA GLY A 70 -0.42 5.12 2.79
C GLY A 70 -0.41 6.26 3.82
N GLN A 71 0.37 6.13 4.89
CA GLN A 71 0.55 7.20 5.89
C GLN A 71 1.18 8.45 5.27
N ARG A 72 2.14 8.28 4.36
CA ARG A 72 2.79 9.39 3.66
C ARG A 72 1.81 10.12 2.73
N ILE A 73 1.01 9.39 1.96
CA ILE A 73 -0.04 9.96 1.09
C ILE A 73 -1.05 10.74 1.93
N MET A 74 -1.55 10.16 3.02
CA MET A 74 -2.48 10.84 3.93
C MET A 74 -1.87 12.13 4.51
N SER A 75 -0.57 12.13 4.84
CA SER A 75 0.12 13.34 5.31
C SER A 75 0.26 14.41 4.23
N LEU A 76 0.44 14.00 2.96
CA LEU A 76 0.50 14.90 1.81
C LEU A 76 -0.86 15.49 1.50
N GLU A 77 -1.93 14.68 1.49
CA GLU A 77 -3.31 15.15 1.32
C GLU A 77 -3.69 16.19 2.38
N LYS A 78 -3.35 15.94 3.66
CA LYS A 78 -3.58 16.91 4.74
C LYS A 78 -2.83 18.22 4.52
N LYS A 79 -1.57 18.16 4.09
CA LYS A 79 -0.79 19.36 3.77
C LYS A 79 -1.40 20.10 2.59
N LEU A 80 -1.77 19.38 1.54
CA LEU A 80 -2.37 19.97 0.34
C LEU A 80 -3.67 20.70 0.67
N LYS A 81 -4.55 20.06 1.45
CA LYS A 81 -5.79 20.69 1.94
C LYS A 81 -5.52 21.93 2.79
N ALA A 82 -4.53 21.89 3.68
CA ALA A 82 -4.16 23.05 4.49
C ALA A 82 -3.55 24.19 3.66
N LEU A 83 -2.86 23.88 2.56
CA LEU A 83 -2.38 24.91 1.62
C LEU A 83 -3.54 25.50 0.82
N ASP A 84 -4.47 24.68 0.36
CA ASP A 84 -5.66 25.13 -0.38
C ASP A 84 -6.55 26.05 0.47
N GLU A 85 -6.81 25.68 1.73
CA GLU A 85 -7.53 26.52 2.70
C GLU A 85 -6.81 27.84 2.97
N ARG A 86 -5.46 27.85 3.00
CA ARG A 86 -4.69 29.09 3.16
C ARG A 86 -4.73 29.96 1.92
N GLN A 87 -4.63 29.39 0.73
CA GLN A 87 -4.65 30.15 -0.52
C GLN A 87 -6.02 30.78 -0.75
N THR A 88 -7.09 30.02 -0.52
CA THR A 88 -8.47 30.54 -0.59
C THR A 88 -8.72 31.60 0.47
N GLY A 89 -8.31 31.37 1.72
CA GLY A 89 -8.48 32.34 2.81
C GLY A 89 -7.71 33.65 2.60
N ILE A 90 -6.46 33.60 2.10
CA ILE A 90 -5.66 34.80 1.83
C ILE A 90 -6.26 35.59 0.66
N GLY A 91 -6.66 34.92 -0.43
CA GLY A 91 -7.24 35.60 -1.58
C GLY A 91 -8.56 36.32 -1.27
N VAL A 92 -9.42 35.71 -0.44
CA VAL A 92 -10.70 36.32 -0.03
C VAL A 92 -10.45 37.50 0.92
N ALA A 93 -9.56 37.36 1.90
CA ALA A 93 -9.28 38.44 2.85
C ALA A 93 -8.61 39.66 2.18
N GLU A 94 -7.70 39.44 1.23
CA GLU A 94 -7.06 40.50 0.46
C GLU A 94 -8.08 41.23 -0.43
N MET A 95 -8.98 40.50 -1.07
CA MET A 95 -10.04 41.05 -1.90
C MET A 95 -11.03 41.91 -1.07
N ASP A 96 -11.48 41.42 0.09
CA ASP A 96 -12.37 42.18 0.98
C ASP A 96 -11.71 43.47 1.51
N PHE A 97 -10.40 43.41 1.82
CA PHE A 97 -9.65 44.60 2.23
C PHE A 97 -9.60 45.63 1.10
N SER A 98 -9.28 45.23 -0.14
CA SER A 98 -9.24 46.14 -1.29
C SER A 98 -10.59 46.78 -1.59
N TYR A 99 -11.70 46.04 -1.52
CA TYR A 99 -13.04 46.60 -1.73
C TYR A 99 -13.46 47.56 -0.61
N SER A 100 -13.20 47.22 0.66
CA SER A 100 -13.53 48.11 1.78
C SER A 100 -12.71 49.41 1.75
N GLN A 101 -11.44 49.32 1.36
CA GLN A 101 -10.58 50.48 1.13
C GLN A 101 -11.08 51.33 -0.04
N ALA A 102 -11.48 50.71 -1.16
CA ALA A 102 -12.06 51.40 -2.30
C ALA A 102 -13.35 52.15 -1.93
N HIS A 103 -14.23 51.53 -1.15
CA HIS A 103 -15.45 52.20 -0.67
C HIS A 103 -15.12 53.46 0.15
N SER A 104 -14.14 53.38 1.06
CA SER A 104 -13.73 54.55 1.86
C SER A 104 -13.15 55.68 1.00
N MET A 105 -12.38 55.36 -0.05
CA MET A 105 -11.85 56.37 -0.97
C MET A 105 -12.92 56.98 -1.87
N ILE A 106 -13.89 56.17 -2.31
CA ILE A 106 -15.07 56.65 -3.05
C ILE A 106 -15.92 57.58 -2.18
N ASP A 107 -16.12 57.24 -0.90
CA ASP A 107 -16.83 58.10 0.07
C ASP A 107 -16.16 59.47 0.24
N GLN A 108 -14.82 59.50 0.18
CA GLN A 108 -14.01 60.72 0.24
C GLN A 108 -14.01 61.52 -1.08
N GLY A 109 -14.65 61.02 -2.14
CA GLY A 109 -14.76 61.70 -3.42
C GLY A 109 -13.49 61.61 -4.29
N VAL A 110 -12.62 60.62 -4.05
CA VAL A 110 -11.40 60.41 -4.82
C VAL A 110 -11.74 59.96 -6.25
N ASP A 111 -10.98 60.45 -7.24
CA ASP A 111 -11.17 60.08 -8.66
C ASP A 111 -11.02 58.56 -8.90
N ALA A 112 -11.85 58.02 -9.79
CA ALA A 112 -11.92 56.59 -10.08
C ALA A 112 -10.58 55.98 -10.53
N GLY A 113 -9.77 56.73 -11.28
CA GLY A 113 -8.44 56.28 -11.70
C GLY A 113 -7.47 56.17 -10.53
N THR A 114 -7.52 57.13 -9.61
CA THR A 114 -6.67 57.15 -8.41
C THR A 114 -7.08 56.05 -7.43
N VAL A 115 -8.37 55.78 -7.25
CA VAL A 115 -8.84 54.67 -6.41
C VAL A 115 -8.40 53.32 -6.98
N ALA A 116 -8.54 53.11 -8.29
CA ALA A 116 -8.12 51.87 -8.95
C ALA A 116 -6.62 51.57 -8.76
N VAL A 117 -5.76 52.59 -8.90
CA VAL A 117 -4.31 52.44 -8.70
C VAL A 117 -3.95 52.14 -7.25
N ASN A 118 -4.63 52.75 -6.28
CA ASN A 118 -4.31 52.57 -4.85
C ASN A 118 -4.86 51.27 -4.25
N THR A 119 -5.93 50.71 -4.82
CA THR A 119 -6.62 49.52 -4.28
C THR A 119 -6.37 48.26 -5.10
N GLY A 120 -5.75 48.38 -6.28
CA GLY A 120 -5.48 47.26 -7.18
C GLY A 120 -6.71 46.75 -7.94
N LEU A 121 -7.86 47.42 -7.79
CA LEU A 121 -9.12 47.10 -8.47
C LEU A 121 -9.16 47.68 -9.89
N SER A 122 -9.94 47.05 -10.78
CA SER A 122 -10.07 47.56 -12.14
C SER A 122 -10.84 48.88 -12.18
N ARG A 123 -10.51 49.76 -13.13
CA ARG A 123 -11.24 51.03 -13.30
C ARG A 123 -12.73 50.83 -13.55
N SER A 124 -13.10 49.74 -14.24
CA SER A 124 -14.48 49.34 -14.48
C SER A 124 -15.23 48.93 -13.21
N GLU A 125 -14.56 48.26 -12.26
CA GLU A 125 -15.17 47.92 -10.97
C GLU A 125 -15.41 49.16 -10.12
N ILE A 126 -14.44 50.07 -10.09
CA ILE A 126 -14.58 51.32 -9.35
C ILE A 126 -15.74 52.16 -9.91
N ASP A 127 -15.88 52.22 -11.24
CA ASP A 127 -16.99 52.95 -11.88
C ASP A 127 -18.35 52.32 -11.55
N LEU A 128 -18.43 50.98 -11.52
CA LEU A 128 -19.62 50.27 -11.07
C LEU A 128 -19.94 50.55 -9.59
N MET A 129 -18.93 50.55 -8.71
CA MET A 129 -19.10 50.87 -7.29
C MET A 129 -19.59 52.32 -7.09
N GLN A 130 -19.09 53.28 -7.87
CA GLN A 130 -19.55 54.66 -7.82
C GLN A 130 -21.00 54.80 -8.29
N LEU A 131 -21.40 54.08 -9.35
CA LEU A 131 -22.78 54.05 -9.81
C LEU A 131 -23.70 53.47 -8.72
N LEU A 132 -23.32 52.34 -8.12
CA LEU A 132 -24.06 51.72 -7.02
C LEU A 132 -24.18 52.68 -5.82
N HIS A 133 -23.08 53.30 -5.41
CA HIS A 133 -23.03 54.26 -4.31
C HIS A 133 -23.92 55.50 -4.56
N ARG A 134 -23.97 56.00 -5.79
CA ARG A 134 -24.86 57.10 -6.17
C ARG A 134 -26.33 56.69 -6.13
N THR A 135 -26.65 55.43 -6.48
CA THR A 135 -28.03 54.92 -6.40
C THR A 135 -28.49 54.67 -4.96
N THR A 136 -27.61 54.23 -4.06
CA THR A 136 -27.92 54.03 -2.63
C THR A 136 -27.96 55.32 -1.82
N LYS A 137 -27.15 56.34 -2.19
CA LYS A 137 -27.12 57.64 -1.50
C LYS A 137 -28.21 58.61 -1.93
N LYS A 138 -28.93 58.35 -3.02
CA LYS A 138 -30.13 59.12 -3.39
C LYS A 138 -31.24 58.76 -2.38
N PRO A 139 -31.65 59.65 -1.46
CA PRO A 139 -32.84 59.37 -0.67
C PRO A 139 -34.03 59.32 -1.62
N VAL A 140 -34.78 58.22 -1.55
CA VAL A 140 -36.08 58.08 -2.19
C VAL A 140 -37.01 59.11 -1.53
N TYR A 141 -37.14 60.27 -2.16
CA TYR A 141 -38.24 61.20 -1.96
C TYR A 141 -38.90 61.42 -3.32
N GLU A 142 -39.90 60.59 -3.60
CA GLU A 142 -41.13 61.03 -4.28
C GLU A 142 -42.31 60.66 -3.39
#